data_AF-A0A844FY22-F1
#
_entry.id   AF-A0A844FY22-F1
#
_cell.length_a   1.000
_cell.length_b   1.000
_cell.length_c   1.000
_cell.angle_alpha   90.00
_cell.angle_beta   90.00
_cell.angle_gamma   90.00
#
_symmetry.space_group_name_H-M   'P 1'
#
loop_
_entity.id
_entity.type
_entity.pdbx_description
1 polymer ?
#
loop_
_entity_poly.entity_id
_entity_poly.type
_entity_poly.pdbx_seq_one_letter_code
_entity_poly.pdbx_strand_id
1 'polypeptide(L)'
;MKLLLTTLCLLASYLYGSIPFALVIGKVFYNTDVRESGSHNLGGTNAGRVLGKKVGAAVIALDATKCIVTVLFARFMIQTFQLWPDLIYPCAFLCIFGHCYPCFAQFKGGKGVSSAIAYTLVTNLYSFFIALATFLVTLKISKFVSLSSILGCVSVCIAMFFVEPNMVARITNVFITALVIYRHHANIGRIIHDEESKVKWL
;
A
#
# COMPACT_ATOMS: atom_id res chain seq x y z
N MET A 1 30.24 -2.48 -8.27
CA MET A 1 29.29 -3.62 -8.18
C MET A 1 28.16 -3.38 -7.18
N LYS A 2 28.42 -3.12 -5.88
CA LYS A 2 27.36 -2.92 -4.87
C LYS A 2 26.36 -1.82 -5.22
N LEU A 3 26.85 -0.64 -5.66
CA LEU A 3 25.97 0.46 -6.08
C LEU A 3 25.01 0.04 -7.20
N LEU A 4 25.51 -0.61 -8.24
CA LEU A 4 24.70 -1.12 -9.35
C LEU A 4 23.62 -2.08 -8.85
N LEU A 5 23.97 -3.05 -7.99
CA LEU A 5 23.01 -4.00 -7.44
C LEU A 5 21.94 -3.31 -6.58
N THR A 6 22.33 -2.34 -5.75
CA THR A 6 21.40 -1.52 -4.98
C THR A 6 20.41 -0.79 -5.90
N THR A 7 20.90 -0.14 -6.97
CA THR A 7 20.05 0.53 -7.96
C THR A 7 19.10 -0.44 -8.64
N LEU A 8 19.56 -1.63 -9.02
CA LEU A 8 18.71 -2.65 -9.62
C LEU A 8 17.63 -3.14 -8.65
N CYS A 9 17.94 -3.30 -7.36
CA CYS A 9 16.94 -3.66 -6.34
C CYS A 9 15.85 -2.58 -6.21
N LEU A 10 16.24 -1.31 -6.21
CA LEU A 10 15.31 -0.17 -6.16
C LEU A 10 14.40 -0.13 -7.40
N LEU A 11 14.97 -0.29 -8.59
CA LEU A 11 14.22 -0.34 -9.85
C LEU A 11 13.27 -1.54 -9.90
N ALA A 12 13.74 -2.73 -9.53
CA ALA A 12 12.93 -3.94 -9.48
C ALA A 12 11.75 -3.79 -8.50
N SER A 13 11.98 -3.14 -7.36
CA SER A 13 10.93 -2.86 -6.37
C SER A 13 9.84 -1.96 -6.95
N TYR A 14 10.22 -0.87 -7.65
CA TYR A 14 9.26 0.00 -8.33
C TYR A 14 8.48 -0.71 -9.42
N LEU A 15 9.16 -1.48 -10.28
CA LEU A 15 8.53 -2.20 -11.39
C LEU A 15 7.54 -3.27 -10.88
N TYR A 16 7.93 -4.04 -9.86
CA TYR A 16 7.05 -5.03 -9.26
C TYR A 16 5.86 -4.38 -8.56
N GLY A 17 6.09 -3.28 -7.83
CA GLY A 17 5.03 -2.44 -7.28
C GLY A 17 4.02 -1.97 -8.33
N SER A 18 4.52 -1.66 -9.53
CA SER A 18 3.77 -1.13 -10.67
C SER A 18 2.83 -2.11 -11.36
N ILE A 19 2.82 -3.40 -10.98
CA ILE A 19 1.91 -4.41 -11.59
C ILE A 19 0.45 -4.13 -11.17
N PRO A 20 -0.47 -3.72 -12.05
CA PRO A 20 -1.79 -3.27 -11.64
C PRO A 20 -2.78 -4.44 -11.51
N PHE A 21 -2.70 -5.22 -10.41
CA PHE A 21 -3.51 -6.45 -10.26
C PHE A 21 -5.02 -6.25 -10.46
N ALA A 22 -5.60 -5.15 -10.00
CA ALA A 22 -7.01 -4.85 -10.25
C ALA A 22 -7.33 -4.71 -11.75
N LEU A 23 -6.42 -4.09 -12.52
CA LEU A 23 -6.56 -3.94 -13.97
C LEU A 23 -6.37 -5.27 -14.67
N VAL A 24 -5.34 -6.04 -14.28
CA VAL A 24 -5.05 -7.36 -14.84
C VAL A 24 -6.23 -8.29 -14.62
N ILE A 25 -6.73 -8.39 -13.38
CA ILE A 25 -7.85 -9.27 -13.08
C ILE A 25 -9.11 -8.82 -13.80
N GLY A 26 -9.42 -7.52 -13.78
CA GLY A 26 -10.60 -6.97 -14.46
C GLY A 26 -10.59 -7.22 -15.96
N LYS A 27 -9.48 -6.94 -16.65
CA LYS A 27 -9.39 -7.09 -18.10
C LYS A 27 -9.34 -8.55 -18.53
N VAL A 28 -8.54 -9.38 -17.85
CA VAL A 28 -8.30 -10.77 -18.28
C VAL A 28 -9.49 -11.68 -17.95
N PHE A 29 -10.10 -11.54 -16.78
CA PHE A 29 -11.14 -12.49 -16.33
C PHE A 29 -12.56 -11.94 -16.45
N TYR A 30 -12.73 -10.61 -16.56
CA TYR A 30 -14.05 -9.97 -16.56
C TYR A 30 -14.28 -9.04 -17.75
N ASN A 31 -13.32 -8.92 -18.69
CA ASN A 31 -13.38 -7.98 -19.83
C ASN A 31 -13.77 -6.54 -19.42
N THR A 32 -13.38 -6.12 -18.22
CA THR A 32 -13.79 -4.84 -17.62
C THR A 32 -12.58 -4.04 -17.16
N ASP A 33 -12.47 -2.79 -17.59
CA ASP A 33 -11.52 -1.86 -16.97
C ASP A 33 -12.13 -1.28 -15.69
N VAL A 34 -11.64 -1.72 -14.53
CA VAL A 34 -12.17 -1.28 -13.23
C VAL A 34 -12.05 0.23 -13.00
N ARG A 35 -11.25 0.96 -13.79
CA ARG A 35 -11.12 2.42 -13.70
C ARG A 35 -12.29 3.17 -14.31
N GLU A 36 -13.08 2.53 -15.16
CA GLU A 36 -14.22 3.16 -15.84
C GLU A 36 -15.47 3.20 -14.94
N SER A 37 -15.44 2.50 -13.80
CA SER A 37 -16.58 2.33 -12.91
C SER A 37 -16.23 2.54 -11.43
N GLY A 38 -17.27 2.76 -10.62
CA GLY A 38 -17.16 2.89 -9.16
C GLY A 38 -16.41 4.16 -8.74
N SER A 39 -15.30 4.01 -8.02
CA SER A 39 -14.47 5.13 -7.58
C SER A 39 -13.32 5.46 -8.53
N HIS A 40 -13.31 4.88 -9.74
CA HIS A 40 -12.28 5.07 -10.77
C HIS A 40 -10.84 4.75 -10.35
N ASN A 41 -10.67 3.96 -9.29
CA ASN A 41 -9.38 3.66 -8.67
C ASN A 41 -8.98 2.20 -8.89
N LEU A 42 -7.67 1.91 -8.94
CA LEU A 42 -7.12 0.56 -9.14
C LEU A 42 -6.91 -0.24 -7.85
N GLY A 43 -7.53 0.17 -6.74
CA GLY A 43 -7.46 -0.58 -5.49
C GLY A 43 -8.52 -1.68 -5.39
N GLY A 44 -8.28 -2.68 -4.53
CA GLY A 44 -9.22 -3.78 -4.34
C GLY A 44 -10.59 -3.38 -3.78
N THR A 45 -10.71 -2.24 -3.09
CA THR A 45 -12.03 -1.72 -2.71
C THR A 45 -12.89 -1.38 -3.93
N ASN A 46 -12.31 -0.80 -4.99
CA ASN A 46 -13.05 -0.49 -6.20
C ASN A 46 -13.32 -1.76 -7.02
N ALA A 47 -12.32 -2.62 -7.16
CA ALA A 47 -12.51 -3.94 -7.79
C ALA A 47 -13.62 -4.74 -7.10
N GLY A 48 -13.72 -4.66 -5.77
CA GLY A 48 -14.80 -5.28 -5.00
C GLY A 48 -16.19 -4.69 -5.28
N ARG A 49 -16.27 -3.38 -5.55
CA ARG A 49 -17.53 -2.70 -5.94
C ARG A 49 -17.95 -3.06 -7.36
N VAL A 50 -16.99 -3.11 -8.29
CA VAL A 50 -17.26 -3.29 -9.73
C VAL A 50 -17.44 -4.78 -10.07
N LEU A 51 -16.60 -5.66 -9.52
CA LEU A 51 -16.49 -7.08 -9.91
C LEU A 51 -16.87 -8.05 -8.77
N GLY A 52 -17.26 -7.52 -7.61
CA GLY A 52 -17.72 -8.30 -6.47
C GLY A 52 -16.66 -8.59 -5.40
N LYS A 53 -17.13 -8.90 -4.19
CA LYS A 53 -16.30 -9.00 -2.97
C LYS A 53 -15.12 -9.97 -3.07
N LYS A 54 -15.28 -11.09 -3.78
CA LYS A 54 -14.21 -12.09 -3.96
C LYS A 54 -13.04 -11.52 -4.76
N VAL A 55 -13.34 -10.78 -5.83
CA VAL A 55 -12.32 -10.09 -6.66
C VAL A 55 -11.64 -9.00 -5.85
N GLY A 56 -12.41 -8.21 -5.11
CA GLY A 56 -11.85 -7.18 -4.23
C GLY A 56 -10.87 -7.75 -3.20
N ALA A 57 -11.23 -8.87 -2.56
CA ALA A 57 -10.35 -9.56 -1.61
C ALA A 57 -9.09 -10.11 -2.27
N ALA A 58 -9.21 -10.72 -3.45
CA ALA A 58 -8.07 -11.22 -4.22
C ALA A 58 -7.09 -10.10 -4.61
N VAL A 59 -7.61 -8.96 -5.09
CA VAL A 59 -6.78 -7.79 -5.41
C VAL A 59 -6.07 -7.25 -4.16
N ILE A 60 -6.76 -7.13 -3.02
CA ILE A 60 -6.15 -6.69 -1.76
C ILE A 60 -5.01 -7.62 -1.36
N ALA A 61 -5.24 -8.94 -1.43
CA ALA A 61 -4.21 -9.93 -1.09
C ALA A 61 -3.01 -9.82 -2.03
N LEU A 62 -3.22 -9.76 -3.34
CA LEU A 62 -2.15 -9.63 -4.32
C LEU A 62 -1.38 -8.30 -4.18
N ASP A 63 -2.06 -7.18 -3.95
CA ASP A 63 -1.41 -5.90 -3.70
C ASP A 63 -0.59 -5.89 -2.39
N ALA A 64 -1.04 -6.64 -1.37
CA ALA A 64 -0.26 -6.85 -0.14
C ALA A 64 1.00 -7.69 -0.42
N THR A 65 0.90 -8.75 -1.23
CA THR A 65 2.07 -9.60 -1.56
C THR A 65 3.19 -8.81 -2.22
N LYS A 66 2.89 -7.71 -2.92
CA LYS A 66 3.92 -6.87 -3.55
C LYS A 66 5.01 -6.44 -2.57
N CYS A 67 4.62 -5.88 -1.43
CA CYS A 67 5.59 -5.42 -0.44
C CYS A 67 6.23 -6.57 0.32
N ILE A 68 5.50 -7.66 0.60
CA ILE A 68 6.07 -8.85 1.25
C ILE A 68 7.21 -9.40 0.41
N VAL A 69 6.95 -9.68 -0.87
CA VAL A 69 7.94 -10.22 -1.80
C VAL A 69 9.09 -9.22 -2.01
N THR A 70 8.80 -7.92 -2.13
CA THR A 70 9.85 -6.89 -2.27
C THR A 70 10.79 -6.87 -1.07
N VAL A 71 10.27 -6.89 0.16
CA VAL A 71 11.10 -6.86 1.36
C VAL A 71 11.91 -8.15 1.50
N LEU A 72 11.30 -9.31 1.23
CA LEU A 72 12.01 -10.60 1.28
C LEU A 72 13.11 -10.67 0.21
N PHE A 73 12.82 -10.21 -1.01
CA PHE A 73 13.80 -10.10 -2.08
C PHE A 73 14.96 -9.18 -1.70
N ALA A 74 14.67 -7.99 -1.16
CA ALA A 74 15.70 -7.06 -0.69
C ALA A 74 16.56 -7.69 0.41
N ARG A 75 15.97 -8.38 1.39
CA ARG A 75 16.72 -9.12 2.44
C ARG A 75 17.65 -10.17 1.84
N PHE A 76 17.16 -10.96 0.89
CA PHE A 76 17.97 -11.96 0.19
C PHE A 76 19.15 -11.32 -0.55
N MET A 77 18.92 -10.21 -1.26
CA MET A 77 19.98 -9.48 -1.97
C MET A 77 21.01 -8.86 -1.02
N ILE A 78 20.56 -8.31 0.10
CA ILE A 78 21.43 -7.75 1.15
C ILE A 78 22.34 -8.84 1.71
N GLN A 79 21.80 -10.01 2.06
CA GLN A 79 22.57 -11.12 2.62
C GLN A 79 23.55 -11.70 1.60
N THR A 80 23.09 -11.91 0.36
CA THR A 80 23.90 -12.57 -0.69
C THR A 80 25.07 -11.69 -1.16
N PHE A 81 24.85 -10.38 -1.31
CA PHE A 81 25.83 -9.47 -1.90
C PHE A 81 26.42 -8.46 -0.90
N GLN A 82 26.12 -8.62 0.39
CA GLN A 82 26.54 -7.73 1.47
C GLN A 82 26.23 -6.26 1.15
N LEU A 83 24.99 -6.00 0.72
CA LEU A 83 24.50 -4.64 0.43
C LEU A 83 24.20 -3.90 1.74
N TRP A 84 23.79 -2.64 1.61
CA TRP A 84 23.37 -1.81 2.74
C TRP A 84 22.21 -2.46 3.51
N PRO A 85 22.34 -2.72 4.83
CA PRO A 85 21.32 -3.43 5.61
C PRO A 85 19.92 -2.80 5.58
N ASP A 86 19.85 -1.48 5.46
CA ASP A 86 18.57 -0.75 5.49
C ASP A 86 17.90 -0.65 4.12
N LEU A 87 18.47 -1.26 3.07
CA LEU A 87 17.93 -1.23 1.70
C LEU A 87 16.48 -1.75 1.60
N ILE A 88 16.03 -2.57 2.55
CA ILE A 88 14.64 -3.04 2.62
C ILE A 88 13.61 -1.89 2.64
N TYR A 89 13.93 -0.78 3.30
CA TYR A 89 12.99 0.33 3.52
C TYR A 89 12.77 1.17 2.25
N PRO A 90 13.80 1.70 1.56
CA PRO A 90 13.61 2.41 0.30
C PRO A 90 13.08 1.48 -0.81
N CYS A 91 13.42 0.18 -0.81
CA CYS A 91 12.79 -0.80 -1.70
C CYS A 91 11.27 -0.90 -1.44
N ALA A 92 10.85 -1.04 -0.18
CA ALA A 92 9.44 -1.07 0.17
C ALA A 92 8.71 0.22 -0.22
N PHE A 93 9.32 1.38 0.03
CA PHE A 93 8.76 2.66 -0.42
C PHE A 93 8.57 2.71 -1.93
N LEU A 94 9.58 2.32 -2.72
CA LEU A 94 9.48 2.32 -4.18
C LEU A 94 8.45 1.33 -4.70
N CYS A 95 8.26 0.18 -4.03
CA CYS A 95 7.17 -0.73 -4.35
C CYS A 95 5.79 -0.09 -4.10
N ILE A 96 5.59 0.57 -2.95
CA ILE A 96 4.33 1.28 -2.65
C ILE A 96 4.12 2.44 -3.62
N PHE A 97 5.20 3.18 -3.94
CA PHE A 97 5.19 4.25 -4.92
C PHE A 97 4.81 3.74 -6.31
N GLY A 98 5.35 2.58 -6.74
CA GLY A 98 4.96 1.89 -7.97
C GLY A 98 3.49 1.47 -7.96
N HIS A 99 2.95 1.00 -6.84
CA HIS A 99 1.51 0.69 -6.75
C HIS A 99 0.64 1.96 -6.91
N CYS A 100 1.08 3.11 -6.37
CA CYS A 100 0.38 4.39 -6.48
C CYS A 100 0.52 5.03 -7.88
N TYR A 101 1.69 4.88 -8.50
CA TYR A 101 2.06 5.44 -9.80
C TYR A 101 2.65 4.36 -10.73
N PRO A 102 1.84 3.38 -11.14
CA PRO A 102 2.30 2.24 -11.92
C PRO A 102 2.64 2.65 -13.35
N CYS A 103 3.88 2.44 -13.77
CA CYS A 103 4.28 2.67 -15.17
C CYS A 103 3.43 1.85 -16.16
N PHE A 104 3.03 0.63 -15.77
CA PHE A 104 2.18 -0.26 -16.57
C PHE A 104 0.70 0.14 -16.65
N ALA A 105 0.27 1.18 -15.92
CA ALA A 105 -1.09 1.71 -16.00
C ALA A 105 -1.11 3.24 -16.11
N GLN A 106 -0.18 3.80 -16.91
CA GLN A 106 -0.10 5.23 -17.22
C GLN A 106 0.01 6.11 -15.96
N PHE A 107 0.72 5.62 -14.93
CA PHE A 107 0.91 6.28 -13.63
C PHE A 107 -0.40 6.59 -12.88
N LYS A 108 -1.51 5.97 -13.28
CA LYS A 108 -2.78 6.00 -12.56
C LYS A 108 -2.86 4.71 -11.78
N GLY A 109 -2.67 4.75 -10.46
CA GLY A 109 -2.63 3.58 -9.58
C GLY A 109 -3.49 3.72 -8.35
N GLY A 110 -3.28 2.80 -7.41
CA GLY A 110 -4.00 2.73 -6.15
C GLY A 110 -3.57 3.78 -5.12
N LYS A 111 -3.89 3.51 -3.85
CA LYS A 111 -3.58 4.39 -2.72
C LYS A 111 -2.52 3.85 -1.77
N GLY A 112 -2.00 2.65 -2.03
CA GLY A 112 -0.87 2.10 -1.29
C GLY A 112 -1.22 1.45 0.06
N VAL A 113 -2.47 1.45 0.51
CA VAL A 113 -2.85 0.96 1.85
C VAL A 113 -2.51 -0.53 2.05
N SER A 114 -2.91 -1.40 1.11
CA SER A 114 -2.63 -2.85 1.20
C SER A 114 -1.14 -3.15 1.20
N SER A 115 -0.36 -2.44 0.40
CA SER A 115 1.09 -2.58 0.34
C SER A 115 1.77 -2.01 1.60
N ALA A 116 1.28 -0.88 2.12
CA ALA A 116 1.80 -0.26 3.35
C ALA A 116 1.58 -1.15 4.58
N ILE A 117 0.36 -1.69 4.79
CA ILE A 117 0.11 -2.58 5.92
C ILE A 117 0.92 -3.88 5.82
N ALA A 118 1.14 -4.38 4.60
CA ALA A 118 1.97 -5.55 4.38
C ALA A 118 3.46 -5.29 4.66
N TYR A 119 3.96 -4.10 4.28
CA TYR A 119 5.28 -3.63 4.70
C TYR A 119 5.39 -3.61 6.23
N THR A 120 4.44 -2.96 6.92
CA THR A 120 4.46 -2.90 8.39
C THR A 120 4.44 -4.29 9.02
N LEU A 121 3.64 -5.23 8.48
CA LEU A 121 3.57 -6.62 8.95
C LEU A 121 4.94 -7.31 8.93
N VAL A 122 5.73 -7.13 7.87
CA VAL A 122 7.02 -7.83 7.70
C VAL A 122 8.20 -7.10 8.34
N THR A 123 8.05 -5.81 8.67
CA THR A 123 9.11 -5.02 9.31
C THR A 123 8.91 -4.84 10.82
N ASN A 124 7.68 -4.67 11.29
CA ASN A 124 7.41 -4.40 12.71
C ASN A 124 5.98 -4.85 13.11
N LEU A 125 5.88 -6.03 13.75
CA LEU A 125 4.59 -6.60 14.17
C LEU A 125 3.82 -5.70 15.15
N TYR A 126 4.52 -5.00 16.06
CA TYR A 126 3.87 -4.10 17.01
C TYR A 126 3.14 -2.96 16.28
N SER A 127 3.82 -2.30 15.35
CA SER A 127 3.20 -1.27 14.51
C SER A 127 2.05 -1.83 13.66
N PHE A 128 2.15 -3.07 13.17
CA PHE A 128 1.07 -3.70 12.42
C PHE A 128 -0.20 -3.87 13.26
N PHE A 129 -0.08 -4.38 14.49
CA PHE A 129 -1.24 -4.53 15.37
C PHE A 129 -1.82 -3.19 15.80
N ILE A 130 -0.99 -2.17 16.01
CA ILE A 130 -1.45 -0.79 16.25
C ILE A 130 -2.26 -0.29 15.04
N ALA A 131 -1.74 -0.44 13.82
CA ALA A 131 -2.42 -0.05 12.60
C ALA A 131 -3.77 -0.75 12.45
N LEU A 132 -3.79 -2.07 12.68
CA LEU A 132 -4.98 -2.90 12.57
C LEU A 132 -6.04 -2.51 13.61
N ALA A 133 -5.63 -2.30 14.87
CA ALA A 133 -6.52 -1.85 15.93
C ALA A 133 -7.09 -0.46 15.62
N THR A 134 -6.25 0.50 15.23
CA THR A 134 -6.70 1.84 14.81
C THR A 134 -7.69 1.73 13.66
N PHE A 135 -7.36 0.96 12.62
CA PHE A 135 -8.22 0.77 11.46
C PHE A 135 -9.58 0.20 11.86
N LEU A 136 -9.63 -0.88 12.64
CA LEU A 136 -10.88 -1.52 13.04
C LEU A 136 -11.74 -0.63 13.95
N VAL A 137 -11.14 0.07 14.90
CA VAL A 137 -11.84 1.00 15.79
C VAL A 137 -12.42 2.18 15.00
N THR A 138 -11.60 2.82 14.16
CA THR A 138 -12.07 3.92 13.30
C THR A 138 -13.15 3.44 12.34
N LEU A 139 -13.03 2.24 11.77
CA LEU A 139 -14.01 1.69 10.85
C LEU A 139 -15.34 1.42 11.56
N LYS A 140 -15.29 0.87 12.77
CA LYS A 140 -16.48 0.60 13.59
C LYS A 140 -17.25 1.88 13.93
N ILE A 141 -16.55 2.96 14.26
CA ILE A 141 -17.15 4.22 14.68
C ILE A 141 -17.63 5.04 13.46
N SER A 142 -16.76 5.24 12.47
CA SER A 142 -17.02 6.17 11.35
C SER A 142 -17.70 5.52 10.15
N LYS A 143 -17.58 4.19 10.00
CA LYS A 143 -17.96 3.43 8.80
C LYS A 143 -17.22 3.85 7.52
N PHE A 144 -16.16 4.65 7.60
CA PHE A 144 -15.34 5.08 6.46
C PHE A 144 -14.04 4.27 6.35
N VAL A 145 -13.88 3.51 5.26
CA VAL A 145 -12.63 2.76 4.97
C VAL A 145 -11.46 3.71 4.73
N SER A 146 -11.71 4.83 4.06
CA SER A 146 -10.69 5.84 3.76
C SER A 146 -10.12 6.48 5.02
N LEU A 147 -10.97 6.96 5.92
CA LEU A 147 -10.55 7.53 7.21
C LEU A 147 -9.77 6.50 8.04
N SER A 148 -10.29 5.27 8.12
CA SER A 148 -9.64 4.17 8.83
C SER A 148 -8.24 3.86 8.28
N SER A 149 -8.08 3.89 6.95
CA SER A 149 -6.79 3.67 6.30
C SER A 149 -5.78 4.78 6.59
N ILE A 150 -6.25 6.04 6.56
CA ILE A 150 -5.42 7.20 6.87
C ILE A 150 -4.96 7.15 8.33
N LEU A 151 -5.89 6.97 9.27
CA LEU A 151 -5.56 6.93 10.70
C LEU A 151 -4.68 5.73 11.05
N GLY A 152 -4.85 4.58 10.39
CA GLY A 152 -3.93 3.45 10.54
C GLY A 152 -2.50 3.77 10.10
N CYS A 153 -2.30 4.50 8.99
CA CYS A 153 -0.95 4.90 8.56
C CYS A 153 -0.34 5.97 9.48
N VAL A 154 -1.17 6.90 9.97
CA VAL A 154 -0.74 7.93 10.93
C VAL A 154 -0.35 7.27 12.26
N SER A 155 -1.11 6.29 12.75
CA SER A 155 -0.79 5.60 14.00
C SER A 155 0.53 4.81 13.91
N VAL A 156 0.81 4.17 12.77
CA VAL A 156 2.13 3.56 12.51
C VAL A 156 3.24 4.59 12.53
N CYS A 157 3.07 5.71 11.83
CA CYS A 157 4.08 6.77 11.77
C CYS A 157 4.43 7.30 13.17
N ILE A 158 3.43 7.49 14.03
CA ILE A 158 3.63 7.92 15.42
C ILE A 158 4.29 6.79 16.24
N ALA A 159 3.76 5.57 16.17
CA ALA A 159 4.25 4.44 16.96
C ALA A 159 5.73 4.15 16.70
N MET A 160 6.19 4.26 15.44
CA MET A 160 7.58 3.97 15.07
C MET A 160 8.62 4.86 15.76
N PHE A 161 8.27 6.05 16.22
CA PHE A 161 9.20 6.86 17.03
C PHE A 161 9.51 6.22 18.39
N PHE A 162 8.64 5.34 18.88
CA PHE A 162 8.78 4.66 20.17
C PHE A 162 9.26 3.21 20.04
N VAL A 163 8.90 2.52 18.95
CA VAL A 163 9.13 1.06 18.81
C VAL A 163 10.19 0.67 17.78
N GLU A 164 10.71 1.62 16.98
CA GLU A 164 11.65 1.34 15.91
C GLU A 164 12.90 2.23 16.05
N PRO A 165 14.08 1.70 16.42
CA PRO A 165 15.29 2.50 16.54
C PRO A 165 15.90 2.91 15.18
N ASN A 166 15.57 2.21 14.09
CA ASN A 166 16.17 2.46 12.79
C ASN A 166 15.69 3.78 12.15
N MET A 167 16.60 4.72 11.92
CA MET A 167 16.28 6.03 11.34
C MET A 167 15.71 5.93 9.92
N VAL A 168 16.26 5.05 9.09
CA VAL A 168 15.82 4.86 7.69
C VAL A 168 14.40 4.32 7.66
N ALA A 169 14.05 3.41 8.58
CA ALA A 169 12.69 2.91 8.76
C ALA A 169 11.72 4.05 9.11
N ARG A 170 12.07 4.92 10.06
CA ARG A 170 11.24 6.07 10.46
C ARG A 170 10.99 7.03 9.30
N ILE A 171 12.07 7.45 8.62
CA ILE A 171 12.00 8.33 7.46
C ILE A 171 11.13 7.71 6.36
N THR A 172 11.34 6.44 6.07
CA THR A 172 10.55 5.69 5.08
C THR A 172 9.06 5.69 5.44
N ASN A 173 8.71 5.48 6.71
CA ASN A 173 7.31 5.53 7.15
C ASN A 173 6.70 6.91 7.03
N VAL A 174 7.44 7.98 7.31
CA VAL A 174 6.96 9.35 7.08
C VAL A 174 6.60 9.54 5.61
N PHE A 175 7.46 9.09 4.69
CA PHE A 175 7.18 9.17 3.25
C PHE A 175 6.00 8.29 2.82
N ILE A 176 5.88 7.06 3.34
CA ILE A 176 4.74 6.18 3.05
C ILE A 176 3.44 6.83 3.54
N THR A 177 3.41 7.33 4.77
CA THR A 177 2.22 7.96 5.35
C THR A 177 1.84 9.23 4.59
N ALA A 178 2.81 10.08 4.26
CA ALA A 178 2.58 11.27 3.44
C ALA A 178 2.01 10.90 2.06
N LEU A 179 2.58 9.89 1.40
CA LEU A 179 2.08 9.38 0.13
C LEU A 179 0.64 8.88 0.26
N VAL A 180 0.33 8.03 1.25
CA VAL A 180 -1.02 7.50 1.45
C VAL A 180 -2.03 8.63 1.69
N ILE A 181 -1.70 9.61 2.54
CA ILE A 181 -2.56 10.79 2.79
C ILE A 181 -2.80 11.57 1.50
N TYR A 182 -1.75 11.86 0.74
CA TYR A 182 -1.85 12.55 -0.56
C TYR A 182 -2.76 11.79 -1.54
N ARG A 183 -2.61 10.46 -1.63
CA ARG A 183 -3.47 9.60 -2.47
C ARG A 183 -4.92 9.56 -1.99
N HIS A 184 -5.21 10.01 -0.77
CA HIS A 184 -6.56 10.12 -0.22
C HIS A 184 -7.17 11.53 -0.29
N HIS A 185 -6.53 12.52 -0.93
CA HIS A 185 -7.06 13.90 -1.00
C HIS A 185 -8.55 13.97 -1.43
N ALA A 186 -8.94 13.21 -2.46
CA ALA A 186 -10.33 13.18 -2.93
C ALA A 186 -11.30 12.53 -1.92
N ASN A 187 -10.83 11.59 -1.09
CA ASN A 187 -11.63 11.00 -0.01
C ASN A 187 -11.77 11.96 1.16
N ILE A 188 -10.70 12.70 1.49
CA ILE A 188 -10.75 13.75 2.50
C ILE A 188 -11.77 14.81 2.07
N GLY A 189 -11.73 15.24 0.81
CA GLY A 189 -12.74 16.13 0.23
C GLY A 189 -14.15 15.59 0.41
N ARG A 190 -14.42 14.34 0.01
CA ARG A 190 -15.75 13.74 0.20
C ARG A 190 -16.17 13.58 1.66
N ILE A 191 -15.25 13.33 2.60
CA ILE A 191 -15.59 13.28 4.03
C ILE A 191 -16.05 14.65 4.52
N ILE A 192 -15.35 15.72 4.12
CA ILE A 192 -15.69 17.10 4.51
C ILE A 192 -17.07 17.51 3.98
N HIS A 193 -17.45 17.03 2.79
CA HIS A 193 -18.74 17.33 2.17
C HIS A 193 -19.84 16.29 2.46
N ASP A 194 -19.59 15.31 3.36
CA ASP A 194 -20.49 14.19 3.69
C ASP A 194 -20.91 13.30 2.47
N GLU A 195 -20.03 13.20 1.48
CA GLU A 195 -20.22 12.40 0.26
C GLU A 195 -19.45 11.07 0.28
N GLU A 196 -18.63 10.82 1.31
CA GLU A 196 -17.80 9.61 1.35
C GLU A 196 -18.65 8.37 1.63
N SER A 197 -18.42 7.30 0.87
CA SER A 197 -19.22 6.09 1.00
C SER A 197 -18.96 5.35 2.33
N LYS A 198 -20.04 5.09 3.07
CA LYS A 198 -20.03 4.26 4.29
C LYS A 198 -20.09 2.77 3.97
N VAL A 199 -19.45 1.95 4.78
CA VAL A 199 -19.58 0.49 4.75
C VAL A 199 -20.95 0.09 5.27
N LYS A 200 -21.66 -0.79 4.54
CA LYS A 200 -23.04 -1.22 4.86
C LYS A 200 -23.14 -2.55 5.64
N TRP A 201 -22.05 -3.31 5.76
CA TRP A 201 -22.02 -4.67 6.33
C TRP A 201 -21.42 -4.72 7.75
N LEU A 202 -21.55 -3.62 8.49
CA LEU A 202 -20.96 -3.42 9.83
C LEU A 202 -22.04 -3.03 10.84
#